data_AF-A0A4Q2XG68-F1
#
_entry.id   AF-A0A4Q2XG68-F1
#
_cell.length_a   1.000
_cell.length_b   1.000
_cell.length_c   1.000
_cell.angle_alpha   90.00
_cell.angle_beta   90.00
_cell.angle_gamma   90.00
#
_symmetry.space_group_name_H-M   'P 1'
#
loop_
_entity.id
_entity.type
_entity.pdbx_description
1 polymer ?
#
loop_
_entity_poly.entity_id
_entity_poly.type
_entity_poly.pdbx_seq_one_letter_code
_entity_poly.pdbx_strand_id
1 'polypeptide(L)'
;MLVIGGVLTWLNGIAPYRKNDNLRYVASPDGQHQAVWFRRTSKGPKSYTTHVAVIRAGEELPDRSGKAFIAEGEPTLLIRWADNRNLVIDEPDGTKVILRASQLGDIRISER
;
A
#
# COMPACT_ATOMS: atom_id res chain seq x y z
N MET A 1 -26.82 -47.06 -16.94
CA MET A 1 -25.46 -46.51 -16.78
C MET A 1 -25.45 -45.17 -17.51
N LEU A 2 -25.50 -44.06 -16.77
CA LEU A 2 -25.50 -42.70 -17.31
C LEU A 2 -24.56 -41.89 -16.42
N VAL A 3 -23.35 -41.62 -16.91
CA VAL A 3 -22.35 -40.83 -16.19
C VAL A 3 -22.68 -39.36 -16.46
N ILE A 4 -23.36 -38.72 -15.53
CA ILE A 4 -23.55 -37.27 -15.59
C ILE A 4 -22.24 -36.66 -15.08
N GLY A 5 -21.37 -36.32 -16.03
CA GLY A 5 -20.15 -35.56 -15.77
C GLY A 5 -20.50 -34.15 -15.31
N GLY A 6 -20.41 -33.92 -14.00
CA GLY A 6 -20.45 -32.59 -13.41
C GLY A 6 -19.02 -32.10 -13.18
N VAL A 7 -18.43 -31.44 -14.17
CA VAL A 7 -17.24 -30.61 -13.94
C VAL A 7 -17.70 -29.38 -13.17
N LEU A 8 -17.43 -29.31 -11.87
CA LEU A 8 -17.53 -28.07 -11.12
C LEU A 8 -16.42 -27.13 -11.62
N THR A 9 -16.77 -26.25 -12.56
CA THR A 9 -15.90 -25.14 -12.95
C THR A 9 -15.87 -24.13 -11.81
N TRP A 10 -14.69 -23.98 -11.21
CA TRP A 10 -14.33 -22.93 -10.27
C TRP A 10 -14.67 -21.55 -10.85
N LEU A 11 -15.67 -20.88 -10.30
CA LEU A 11 -15.84 -19.44 -10.51
C LEU A 11 -14.79 -18.71 -9.67
N ASN A 12 -13.57 -18.63 -10.20
CA ASN A 12 -12.59 -17.65 -9.77
C ASN A 12 -13.21 -16.26 -9.99
N GLY A 13 -13.69 -15.65 -8.90
CA GLY A 13 -14.00 -14.23 -8.88
C GLY A 13 -12.72 -13.44 -9.10
N ILE A 14 -12.38 -13.16 -10.37
CA ILE A 14 -11.28 -12.28 -10.73
C ILE A 14 -11.71 -10.88 -10.32
N ALA A 15 -11.36 -10.49 -9.10
CA ALA A 15 -11.36 -9.08 -8.74
C ALA A 15 -10.47 -8.36 -9.78
N PRO A 16 -10.90 -7.24 -10.38
CA PRO A 16 -10.06 -6.52 -11.33
C PRO A 16 -8.74 -6.21 -10.62
N TYR A 17 -7.65 -6.79 -11.14
CA TYR A 17 -6.31 -6.71 -10.58
C TYR A 17 -6.00 -5.22 -10.37
N ARG A 18 -6.07 -4.74 -9.12
CA ARG A 18 -5.63 -3.39 -8.81
C ARG A 18 -4.11 -3.45 -8.78
N LYS A 19 -3.51 -3.28 -9.95
CA LYS A 19 -2.06 -3.26 -10.12
C LYS A 19 -1.46 -2.14 -9.27
N ASN A 20 -0.41 -2.48 -8.53
CA ASN A 20 0.46 -1.51 -7.89
C ASN A 20 1.52 -1.10 -8.92
N ASP A 21 1.68 0.19 -9.15
CA ASP A 21 2.70 0.75 -10.04
C ASP A 21 3.65 1.66 -9.25
N ASN A 22 4.81 1.96 -9.82
CA ASN A 22 5.80 2.90 -9.26
C ASN A 22 6.28 2.55 -7.85
N LEU A 23 6.53 1.27 -7.55
CA LEU A 23 6.95 0.86 -6.21
C LEU A 23 8.30 1.49 -5.85
N ARG A 24 8.34 2.18 -4.71
CA ARG A 24 9.57 2.68 -4.09
C ARG A 24 9.66 2.18 -2.66
N TYR A 25 10.85 1.71 -2.28
CA TYR A 25 11.12 1.13 -0.98
C TYR A 25 12.05 2.04 -0.19
N VAL A 26 11.74 2.26 1.07
CA VAL A 26 12.58 3.01 2.02
C VAL A 26 12.76 2.15 3.27
N ALA A 27 13.95 1.57 3.44
CA ALA A 27 14.27 0.73 4.58
C ALA A 27 14.37 1.54 5.89
N SER A 28 13.96 0.95 7.00
CA SER A 28 14.24 1.47 8.34
C SER A 28 15.74 1.38 8.63
N PRO A 29 16.28 2.19 9.56
CA PRO A 29 17.72 2.20 9.85
C PRO A 29 18.27 0.85 10.36
N ASP A 30 17.45 0.07 11.07
CA ASP A 30 17.78 -1.31 11.49
C ASP A 30 17.56 -2.38 10.42
N GLY A 31 17.02 -1.98 9.25
CA GLY A 31 16.70 -2.88 8.14
C GLY A 31 15.61 -3.91 8.44
N GLN A 32 14.85 -3.78 9.53
CA GLN A 32 13.77 -4.73 9.88
C GLN A 32 12.46 -4.44 9.16
N HIS A 33 12.23 -3.18 8.80
CA HIS A 33 11.02 -2.72 8.15
C HIS A 33 11.35 -1.95 6.87
N GLN A 34 10.36 -1.84 6.00
CA GLN A 34 10.44 -0.98 4.83
C GLN A 34 9.09 -0.30 4.61
N ALA A 35 9.15 1.00 4.36
CA ALA A 35 8.01 1.74 3.84
C ALA A 35 7.96 1.56 2.33
N VAL A 36 6.80 1.20 1.80
CA VAL A 36 6.56 0.98 0.38
C VAL A 36 5.58 2.03 -0.10
N TRP A 37 6.05 2.91 -0.97
CA TRP A 37 5.25 3.87 -1.69
C TRP A 37 4.85 3.29 -3.03
N PHE A 38 3.57 3.38 -3.39
CA PHE A 38 3.08 2.88 -4.66
C PHE A 38 1.78 3.58 -5.08
N ARG A 39 1.54 3.55 -6.39
CA ARG A 39 0.30 4.04 -6.99
C ARG A 39 -0.68 2.89 -7.18
N ARG A 40 -1.96 3.13 -6.89
CA ARG A 40 -3.05 2.20 -7.16
C ARG A 40 -4.15 2.86 -7.99
N THR A 41 -4.47 2.26 -9.14
CA THR A 41 -5.57 2.69 -10.01
C THR A 41 -6.92 2.44 -9.32
N SER A 42 -7.81 3.43 -9.31
CA SER A 42 -9.20 3.26 -8.87
C SER A 42 -10.13 3.03 -10.07
N LYS A 43 -11.42 2.71 -9.82
CA LYS A 43 -12.41 2.31 -10.85
C LYS A 43 -12.85 3.48 -11.76
N GLY A 44 -11.93 4.24 -12.34
CA GLY A 44 -12.22 5.35 -13.25
C GLY A 44 -11.02 5.74 -14.11
N PRO A 45 -11.27 6.30 -15.32
CA PRO A 45 -10.20 6.80 -16.16
C PRO A 45 -9.51 7.99 -15.46
N LYS A 46 -8.20 7.88 -15.22
CA LYS A 46 -7.31 8.92 -14.66
C LYS A 46 -7.39 9.18 -13.16
N SER A 47 -8.16 8.42 -12.37
CA SER A 47 -8.14 8.54 -10.92
C SER A 47 -7.16 7.54 -10.30
N TYR A 48 -6.08 8.06 -9.74
CA TYR A 48 -5.09 7.30 -8.98
C TYR A 48 -5.17 7.65 -7.50
N THR A 49 -4.70 6.73 -6.68
CA THR A 49 -4.42 6.98 -5.27
C THR A 49 -2.98 6.59 -5.00
N THR A 50 -2.29 7.41 -4.22
CA THR A 50 -0.98 7.09 -3.67
C THR A 50 -1.16 6.40 -2.34
N HIS A 51 -0.45 5.29 -2.15
CA HIS A 51 -0.47 4.49 -0.93
C HIS A 51 0.94 4.45 -0.35
N VAL A 52 1.03 4.48 0.97
CA VAL A 52 2.21 4.07 1.72
C VAL A 52 1.81 2.91 2.61
N ALA A 53 2.56 1.83 2.53
CA ALA A 53 2.44 0.68 3.41
C ALA A 53 3.74 0.48 4.19
N VAL A 54 3.67 -0.18 5.33
CA VAL A 54 4.85 -0.67 6.05
C VAL A 54 4.79 -2.19 6.06
N ILE A 55 5.89 -2.82 5.67
CA ILE A 55 6.07 -4.28 5.65
C ILE A 55 7.41 -4.64 6.29
N ARG A 56 7.65 -5.92 6.60
CA ARG A 56 8.99 -6.33 7.01
C ARG A 56 9.95 -6.30 5.83
N ALA A 57 11.23 -6.11 6.11
CA ALA A 57 12.25 -6.21 5.08
C ALA A 57 12.24 -7.62 4.45
N GLY A 58 12.33 -7.67 3.13
CA GLY A 58 12.29 -8.92 2.35
C GLY A 58 10.89 -9.51 2.15
N GLU A 59 9.85 -8.99 2.80
CA GLU A 59 8.47 -9.36 2.45
C GLU A 59 8.05 -8.67 1.13
N GLU A 60 7.27 -9.37 0.31
CA GLU A 60 6.58 -8.76 -0.83
C GLU A 60 5.42 -7.90 -0.33
N LEU A 61 5.08 -6.82 -1.04
CA LEU A 61 3.93 -5.98 -0.71
C LEU A 61 2.63 -6.80 -0.89
N PRO A 62 1.93 -7.21 0.18
CA PRO A 62 0.70 -7.96 0.03
C PRO A 62 -0.43 -7.05 -0.48
N ASP A 63 -1.40 -7.63 -1.20
CA ASP A 63 -2.58 -6.90 -1.72
C ASP A 63 -3.39 -6.14 -0.63
N ARG A 64 -3.23 -6.58 0.62
CA ARG A 64 -3.84 -6.02 1.84
C ARG A 64 -2.80 -5.69 2.92
N SER A 65 -1.71 -5.03 2.56
CA SER A 65 -0.74 -4.53 3.54
C SER A 65 -1.38 -3.54 4.53
N GLY A 66 -0.81 -3.44 5.73
CA GLY A 66 -1.12 -2.37 6.67
C GLY A 66 -0.89 -1.02 5.99
N LYS A 67 -1.96 -0.25 5.80
CA LYS A 67 -1.91 1.02 5.07
C LYS A 67 -1.52 2.12 6.06
N ALA A 68 -0.32 2.66 5.91
CA ALA A 68 0.14 3.78 6.73
C ALA A 68 -0.50 5.08 6.25
N PHE A 69 -0.63 5.23 4.93
CA PHE A 69 -1.13 6.46 4.32
C PHE A 69 -1.82 6.19 2.98
N ILE A 70 -2.86 6.96 2.66
CA ILE A 70 -3.53 6.99 1.37
C ILE A 70 -3.90 8.44 1.04
N ALA A 71 -3.55 8.90 -0.16
CA ALA A 71 -3.98 10.20 -0.69
C ALA A 71 -4.57 10.07 -2.10
N GLU A 72 -5.42 11.03 -2.47
CA GLU A 72 -5.89 11.18 -3.85
C GLU A 72 -4.78 11.70 -4.78
N GLY A 73 -4.77 11.22 -6.02
CA GLY A 73 -3.78 11.62 -7.02
C GLY A 73 -2.43 10.96 -6.83
N GLU A 74 -1.38 11.67 -7.25
CA GLU A 74 0.02 11.26 -7.14
C GLU A 74 0.87 12.41 -6.55
N PRO A 75 0.60 12.84 -5.30
CA PRO A 75 1.39 13.91 -4.68
C PRO A 75 2.84 13.47 -4.48
N THR A 76 3.76 14.43 -4.56
CA THR A 76 5.17 14.22 -4.24
C THR A 76 5.33 14.08 -2.73
N LEU A 77 5.43 12.85 -2.24
CA LEU A 77 5.65 12.57 -0.81
C LEU A 77 7.15 12.46 -0.52
N LEU A 78 7.58 13.03 0.61
CA LEU A 78 8.88 12.73 1.20
C LEU A 78 8.67 11.74 2.35
N ILE A 79 9.20 10.53 2.18
CA ILE A 79 9.05 9.43 3.14
C ILE A 79 10.42 9.14 3.74
N ARG A 80 10.51 9.20 5.07
CA ARG A 80 11.75 8.90 5.79
C ARG A 80 11.47 8.25 7.13
N TRP A 81 12.38 7.40 7.57
CA TRP A 81 12.40 6.92 8.93
C TRP A 81 13.13 7.94 9.81
N ALA A 82 12.51 8.38 10.90
CA ALA A 82 13.17 9.17 11.93
C ALA A 82 14.05 8.27 12.83
N ASP A 83 13.62 7.04 13.05
CA ASP A 83 14.38 5.96 13.69
C ASP A 83 13.77 4.60 13.29
N ASN A 84 14.16 3.53 13.99
CA ASN A 84 13.74 2.15 13.70
C ASN A 84 12.22 1.91 13.74
N ARG A 85 11.45 2.77 14.42
CA ARG A 85 10.00 2.57 14.65
C ARG A 85 9.15 3.80 14.35
N ASN A 86 9.75 4.87 13.86
CA ASN A 86 9.06 6.12 13.59
C ASN A 86 9.18 6.49 12.11
N LEU A 87 8.07 6.37 11.37
CA LEU A 87 7.99 6.75 9.96
C LEU A 87 7.36 8.14 9.83
N VAL A 88 8.06 9.04 9.15
CA VAL A 88 7.58 10.38 8.83
C VAL A 88 7.18 10.40 7.35
N ILE A 89 5.95 10.85 7.10
CA ILE A 89 5.40 11.07 5.76
C ILE A 89 5.08 12.56 5.67
N ASP A 90 5.84 13.26 4.83
CA ASP A 90 5.74 14.70 4.56
C ASP A 90 5.08 14.88 3.17
N GLU A 91 3.91 15.50 3.17
CA GLU A 91 3.10 15.79 1.99
C GLU A 91 2.98 17.30 1.72
N PRO A 92 2.77 17.72 0.47
CA PRO A 92 2.50 19.12 0.15
C PRO A 92 1.18 19.61 0.77
N ASP A 93 1.12 20.90 1.11
CA ASP A 93 -0.11 21.57 1.53
C ASP A 93 -1.24 21.38 0.51
N GLY A 94 -2.45 21.17 1.02
CA GLY A 94 -3.64 20.92 0.19
C GLY A 94 -3.74 19.50 -0.37
N THR A 95 -2.80 18.60 -0.04
CA THR A 95 -2.94 17.17 -0.33
C THR A 95 -4.21 16.61 0.30
N LYS A 96 -5.07 15.99 -0.52
CA LYS A 96 -6.28 15.34 -0.03
C LYS A 96 -5.95 13.96 0.52
N VAL A 97 -5.66 13.90 1.82
CA VAL A 97 -5.41 12.66 2.56
C VAL A 97 -6.74 11.94 2.79
N ILE A 98 -6.80 10.69 2.34
CA ILE A 98 -7.94 9.78 2.57
C ILE A 98 -7.76 9.04 3.90
N LEU A 99 -6.53 8.60 4.18
CA LEU A 99 -6.20 7.84 5.37
C LEU A 99 -4.76 8.15 5.81
N ARG A 100 -4.58 8.35 7.11
CA ARG A 100 -3.29 8.32 7.79
C ARG A 100 -3.47 7.50 9.06
N ALA A 101 -2.78 6.37 9.17
CA ALA A 101 -2.69 5.68 10.44
C ALA A 101 -1.85 6.53 11.39
N SER A 102 -2.16 6.54 12.69
CA SER A 102 -1.23 7.06 13.70
C SER A 102 -0.18 6.02 14.11
N GLN A 103 -0.52 4.74 13.95
CA GLN A 103 0.32 3.61 14.33
C GLN A 103 -0.07 2.34 13.55
N LEU A 104 0.92 1.50 13.24
CA LEU A 104 0.78 0.17 12.66
C LEU A 104 1.65 -0.82 13.44
N GLY A 105 1.04 -1.61 14.32
CA GLY A 105 1.80 -2.46 15.24
C GLY A 105 2.65 -1.60 16.17
N ASP A 106 3.97 -1.77 16.15
CA ASP A 106 4.95 -0.97 16.90
C ASP A 106 5.50 0.22 16.10
N ILE A 107 5.05 0.43 14.86
CA ILE A 107 5.49 1.53 14.00
C ILE A 107 4.57 2.73 14.17
N ARG A 108 5.09 3.85 14.65
CA ARG A 108 4.37 5.13 14.70
C ARG A 108 4.50 5.84 13.37
N ILE A 109 3.41 6.44 12.93
CA ILE A 109 3.33 7.21 11.68
C ILE A 109 3.05 8.67 12.06
N SER A 110 3.87 9.59 11.57
CA SER A 110 3.69 11.01 11.82
C SER A 110 3.78 11.83 10.54
N GLU A 111 3.20 13.03 10.58
CA GLU A 111 3.53 14.11 9.65
C GLU A 111 4.80 14.83 10.11
N ARG A 112 5.27 15.77 9.28
CA ARG A 112 6.40 16.63 9.60
C ARG A 112 5.98 17.82 10.45
#